data_AF-A0A4Y7KV15-F1
#
_entry.id   AF-A0A4Y7KV15-F1
#
_cell.length_a   1.000
_cell.length_b   1.000
_cell.length_c   1.000
_cell.angle_alpha   90.00
_cell.angle_beta   90.00
_cell.angle_gamma   90.00
#
_symmetry.space_group_name_H-M   'P 1'
#
loop_
_entity.id
_entity.type
_entity.pdbx_description
1 polymer ?
#
loop_
_entity_poly.entity_id
_entity_poly.type
_entity_poly.pdbx_seq_one_letter_code
_entity_poly.pdbx_strand_id
1 'polypeptide(L)'
;MHQICKKIVKMDVFQVDENLFHVRIVCNKGEGVAVFVYKALESLTSLDVQSSNFTTYPERVTFTFMVNVRECAEKTVELSNFSTWLNTALFNQGFEYKLSNV
;
A
#
# COMPACT_ATOMS: atom_id res chain seq x y z
N MET A 1 -11.15 4.77 -24.84
CA MET A 1 -10.81 4.09 -23.58
C MET A 1 -10.78 5.12 -22.46
N HIS A 2 -11.62 4.99 -21.43
CA HIS A 2 -11.42 5.77 -20.19
C HIS A 2 -10.21 5.16 -19.47
N GLN A 3 -9.12 5.91 -19.32
CA GLN A 3 -8.04 5.50 -18.41
C GLN A 3 -8.63 5.40 -17.00
N ILE A 4 -8.64 4.19 -16.44
CA ILE A 4 -8.94 3.99 -15.03
C ILE A 4 -7.78 4.62 -14.28
N CYS A 5 -7.97 5.85 -13.79
CA CYS A 5 -6.98 6.53 -12.98
C CYS A 5 -7.01 5.91 -11.58
N LYS A 6 -5.96 5.15 -11.22
CA LYS A 6 -5.80 4.53 -9.90
C LYS A 6 -5.22 5.58 -8.96
N LYS A 7 -6.06 6.18 -8.13
CA LYS A 7 -5.68 7.30 -7.26
C LYS A 7 -5.61 6.84 -5.81
N ILE A 8 -4.44 7.04 -5.20
CA ILE A 8 -4.30 6.97 -3.75
C ILE A 8 -4.84 8.28 -3.19
N VAL A 9 -5.91 8.18 -2.40
CA VAL A 9 -6.52 9.31 -1.69
C VAL A 9 -5.81 9.57 -0.37
N LYS A 10 -5.41 8.49 0.32
CA LYS A 10 -4.66 8.57 1.58
C LYS A 10 -3.88 7.28 1.77
N MET A 11 -2.67 7.39 2.33
CA MET A 11 -1.90 6.26 2.82
C MET A 11 -1.40 6.58 4.22
N ASP A 12 -1.69 5.70 5.17
CA ASP A 12 -1.21 5.78 6.55
C ASP A 12 -0.34 4.54 6.80
N VAL A 13 0.86 4.73 7.34
CA VAL A 13 1.80 3.65 7.69
C VAL A 13 2.27 3.88 9.12
N PHE A 14 2.11 2.87 9.96
CA PHE A 14 2.52 2.90 11.35
C PHE A 14 3.41 1.71 11.65
N GLN A 15 4.54 1.95 12.32
CA GLN A 15 5.34 0.87 12.87
C GLN A 15 4.71 0.42 14.19
N VAL A 16 4.38 -0.86 14.29
CA VAL A 16 3.76 -1.48 15.47
C VAL A 16 4.80 -2.14 16.36
N ASP A 17 5.83 -2.73 15.74
CA ASP A 17 6.97 -3.39 16.40
C ASP A 17 8.20 -3.38 15.47
N GLU A 18 9.29 -4.02 15.87
CA GLU A 18 10.44 -4.31 15.00
C GLU A 18 9.98 -5.01 13.71
N ASN A 19 10.23 -4.36 12.57
CA ASN A 19 9.85 -4.81 11.24
C ASN A 19 8.34 -5.06 11.01
N LEU A 20 7.47 -4.72 11.96
CA LEU A 20 6.03 -4.93 11.88
C LEU A 20 5.31 -3.61 11.61
N PHE A 21 4.56 -3.55 10.51
CA PHE A 21 3.93 -2.33 10.03
C PHE A 21 2.45 -2.50 9.75
N HIS A 22 1.64 -1.61 10.32
CA HIS A 22 0.23 -1.47 9.99
C HIS A 22 0.08 -0.46 8.86
N VAL A 23 -0.47 -0.92 7.74
CA VAL A 23 -0.65 -0.12 6.53
C VAL A 23 -2.13 0.06 6.28
N ARG A 24 -2.55 1.30 5.96
CA ARG A 24 -3.88 1.61 5.46
C ARG A 24 -3.79 2.42 4.18
N ILE A 25 -4.35 1.90 3.10
CA ILE A 25 -4.39 2.55 1.79
C ILE A 25 -5.84 2.82 1.42
N VAL A 26 -6.16 4.08 1.14
CA VAL A 26 -7.48 4.50 0.65
C VAL A 26 -7.34 4.89 -0.81
N CYS A 27 -8.05 4.20 -1.69
CA CYS A 27 -8.07 4.47 -3.13
C CYS A 27 -9.46 4.89 -3.60
N ASN A 28 -9.54 5.50 -4.78
CA ASN A 28 -10.82 5.56 -5.50
C ASN A 28 -11.29 4.14 -5.87
N LYS A 29 -12.60 4.00 -6.03
CA LYS A 29 -13.16 2.78 -6.62
C LYS A 29 -12.85 2.75 -8.13
N GLY A 30 -12.56 1.56 -8.65
CA GLY A 30 -12.27 1.36 -10.06
C GLY A 30 -11.98 -0.11 -10.34
N GLU A 31 -12.21 -0.53 -11.58
CA GLU A 31 -11.92 -1.90 -12.01
C GLU A 31 -10.41 -2.19 -11.83
N GLY A 32 -10.12 -3.36 -11.27
CA GLY A 32 -8.75 -3.82 -11.05
C GLY A 32 -7.98 -3.12 -9.92
N VAL A 33 -8.49 -2.06 -9.28
CA VAL A 33 -7.78 -1.34 -8.20
C VAL A 33 -7.29 -2.30 -7.12
N ALA A 34 -8.13 -3.23 -6.65
CA ALA A 34 -7.73 -4.23 -5.67
C ALA A 34 -6.59 -5.13 -6.17
N VAL A 35 -6.73 -5.67 -7.38
CA VAL A 35 -5.70 -6.53 -7.99
C VAL A 35 -4.35 -5.82 -8.06
N PHE A 36 -4.33 -4.54 -8.44
CA PHE A 36 -3.10 -3.78 -8.54
C PHE A 36 -2.50 -3.39 -7.18
N VAL A 37 -3.31 -3.22 -6.12
CA VAL A 37 -2.77 -3.06 -4.75
C VAL A 37 -2.09 -4.36 -4.30
N TYR A 38 -2.73 -5.52 -4.50
CA TYR A 38 -2.12 -6.80 -4.14
C TYR A 38 -0.85 -7.09 -4.95
N LYS A 39 -0.83 -6.80 -6.25
CA LYS A 39 0.39 -6.90 -7.07
C LYS A 39 1.52 -5.98 -6.59
N ALA A 40 1.20 -4.79 -6.09
CA ALA A 40 2.21 -3.91 -5.49
C ALA A 40 2.83 -4.57 -4.25
N LEU A 41 2.01 -5.12 -3.36
CA LEU A 41 2.50 -5.84 -2.18
C LEU A 41 3.32 -7.08 -2.55
N GLU A 42 2.85 -7.90 -3.48
CA GLU A 42 3.55 -9.10 -3.96
C GLU A 42 4.91 -8.78 -4.60
N SER A 43 5.07 -7.58 -5.19
CA SER A 43 6.35 -7.16 -5.77
C SER A 43 7.44 -6.88 -4.72
N LEU A 44 7.04 -6.70 -3.45
CA LEU A 44 7.93 -6.53 -2.33
C LEU A 44 8.19 -7.89 -1.69
N THR A 45 9.13 -8.65 -2.26
CA THR A 45 9.37 -10.07 -1.95
C THR A 45 9.83 -10.34 -0.51
N SER A 46 10.25 -9.31 0.22
CA SER A 46 10.59 -9.38 1.65
C SER A 46 9.41 -9.24 2.59
N LEU A 47 8.19 -9.00 2.08
CA LEU A 47 7.00 -8.83 2.91
C LEU A 47 6.35 -10.16 3.29
N ASP A 48 5.99 -10.27 4.56
CA ASP A 48 5.14 -11.29 5.11
C ASP A 48 3.83 -10.64 5.56
N VAL A 49 2.77 -10.82 4.78
CA VAL A 49 1.44 -10.25 5.09
C VAL A 49 0.76 -11.15 6.12
N GLN A 50 0.73 -10.72 7.38
CA GLN A 50 0.14 -11.47 8.48
C GLN A 50 -1.39 -11.40 8.47
N SER A 51 -1.94 -10.25 8.08
CA SER A 51 -3.37 -10.10 7.87
C SER A 51 -3.67 -9.05 6.80
N SER A 52 -4.82 -9.21 6.16
CA SER A 52 -5.34 -8.23 5.21
C SER A 52 -6.84 -8.06 5.41
N ASN A 53 -7.31 -6.83 5.26
CA ASN A 53 -8.73 -6.50 5.26
C ASN A 53 -9.04 -5.58 4.07
N PHE A 54 -10.18 -5.79 3.45
CA PHE A 54 -10.66 -5.01 2.32
C PHE A 54 -12.07 -4.50 2.62
N THR A 55 -12.26 -3.19 2.53
CA THR A 55 -13.54 -2.55 2.82
C THR A 55 -13.93 -1.61 1.69
N THR A 56 -15.16 -1.75 1.21
CA THR A 56 -15.72 -0.89 0.16
C THR A 56 -16.65 0.16 0.75
N TYR A 57 -16.49 1.39 0.29
CA TYR A 57 -17.42 2.50 0.50
C TYR A 57 -18.01 2.91 -0.88
N PRO A 58 -19.06 3.76 -0.94
CA PRO A 58 -19.66 4.16 -2.20
C PRO A 58 -18.63 4.65 -3.25
N GLU A 59 -17.73 5.55 -2.85
CA GLU A 59 -16.76 6.20 -3.75
C GLU A 59 -15.30 5.71 -3.61
N ARG A 60 -15.04 4.90 -2.58
CA ARG A 60 -13.67 4.56 -2.17
C ARG A 60 -13.54 3.12 -1.77
N VAL A 61 -12.32 2.61 -1.85
CA VAL A 61 -11.95 1.33 -1.27
C VAL A 61 -10.82 1.55 -0.27
N THR A 62 -10.85 0.81 0.83
CA THR A 62 -9.80 0.84 1.84
C THR A 62 -9.20 -0.56 1.95
N PHE A 63 -7.88 -0.61 1.91
CA PHE A 63 -7.09 -1.78 2.19
C PHE A 63 -6.33 -1.57 3.48
N THR A 64 -6.36 -2.58 4.34
CA THR A 64 -5.59 -2.58 5.58
C THR A 64 -4.76 -3.84 5.64
N PHE A 65 -3.48 -3.69 5.97
CA PHE A 65 -2.54 -4.80 6.05
C PHE A 65 -1.75 -4.73 7.34
N MET A 66 -1.52 -5.90 7.94
CA MET A 66 -0.47 -6.10 8.93
C MET A 66 0.67 -6.81 8.22
N VAL A 67 1.83 -6.16 8.15
CA VAL A 67 2.95 -6.64 7.33
C VAL A 67 4.20 -6.73 8.19
N ASN A 68 4.85 -7.88 8.19
CA ASN A 68 6.17 -8.05 8.75
C ASN A 68 7.21 -8.03 7.60
N VAL A 69 8.30 -7.29 7.75
CA VAL A 69 9.40 -7.30 6.79
C VAL A 69 10.42 -8.35 7.22
N ARG A 70 10.56 -9.41 6.43
CA ARG A 70 11.55 -10.46 6.67
C ARG A 70 12.95 -9.86 6.69
N GLU A 71 13.73 -10.19 7.71
CA GLU A 71 15.08 -9.68 7.90
C GLU A 71 15.95 -9.94 6.66
N CYS A 72 16.34 -8.87 5.99
CA CYS A 72 17.44 -8.91 5.04
C CYS A 72 18.70 -8.62 5.85
N ALA A 73 19.31 -9.67 6.42
CA ALA A 73 20.58 -9.66 7.15
C ALA A 73 20.89 -8.34 7.91
N GLU A 74 20.51 -8.30 9.19
CA GLU A 74 21.08 -7.43 10.24
C GLU A 74 20.59 -5.97 10.36
N LYS A 75 19.52 -5.55 9.67
CA LYS A 75 18.97 -4.19 9.89
C LYS A 75 17.46 -4.16 10.09
N THR A 76 17.04 -3.57 11.21
CA THR A 76 15.66 -3.11 11.42
C THR A 76 15.28 -2.13 10.33
N VAL A 77 14.14 -2.36 9.70
CA VAL A 77 13.61 -1.47 8.66
C VAL A 77 13.01 -0.25 9.33
N GLU A 78 13.51 0.93 8.99
CA GLU A 78 12.89 2.19 9.41
C GLU A 78 11.58 2.44 8.67
N LEU A 79 10.63 3.08 9.35
CA LEU A 79 9.32 3.47 8.79
C LEU A 79 9.43 4.27 7.48
N SER A 80 10.42 5.16 7.37
CA SER A 80 10.70 5.98 6.18
C SER A 80 11.06 5.12 4.97
N ASN A 81 11.89 4.09 5.17
CA ASN A 81 12.31 3.15 4.13
C ASN A 81 11.13 2.30 3.67
N PHE A 82 10.37 1.72 4.61
CA PHE A 82 9.20 0.90 4.26
C PHE A 82 8.14 1.71 3.51
N SER A 83 7.84 2.93 3.97
CA SER A 83 6.91 3.83 3.29
C SER A 83 7.37 4.16 1.86
N THR A 84 8.67 4.33 1.64
CA THR A 84 9.23 4.57 0.31
C THR A 84 9.07 3.36 -0.60
N TRP A 85 9.36 2.15 -0.11
CA TRP A 85 9.17 0.93 -0.90
C TRP A 85 7.72 0.70 -1.30
N LEU A 86 6.79 0.91 -0.37
CA LEU A 86 5.36 0.79 -0.64
C LEU A 86 4.90 1.82 -1.68
N ASN A 87 5.38 3.07 -1.58
CA ASN A 87 5.12 4.11 -2.57
C ASN A 87 5.62 3.72 -3.97
N THR A 88 6.86 3.27 -4.08
CA THR A 88 7.45 2.84 -5.36
C THR A 88 6.70 1.65 -5.95
N ALA A 89 6.33 0.66 -5.13
CA ALA A 89 5.57 -0.50 -5.58
C ALA A 89 4.20 -0.10 -6.13
N LEU A 90 3.47 0.78 -5.44
CA LEU A 90 2.17 1.28 -5.90
C LEU A 90 2.33 2.13 -7.18
N PHE A 91 3.34 3.00 -7.25
CA PHE A 91 3.63 3.78 -8.45
C PHE A 91 3.90 2.88 -9.66
N ASN A 92 4.68 1.82 -9.49
CA ASN A 92 4.96 0.84 -10.55
C ASN A 92 3.70 0.08 -11.03
N GLN A 93 2.65 0.01 -10.21
CA GLN A 93 1.35 -0.51 -10.59
C GLN A 93 0.41 0.55 -11.20
N GLY A 94 0.92 1.77 -11.43
CA GLY A 94 0.21 2.89 -12.05
C GLY A 94 -0.69 3.66 -11.09
N PHE A 95 -0.40 3.66 -9.79
CA PHE A 95 -1.08 4.52 -8.82
C PHE A 95 -0.47 5.92 -8.79
N GLU A 96 -1.33 6.92 -8.71
CA GLU A 96 -0.96 8.32 -8.53
C GLU A 96 -1.55 8.85 -7.23
N TYR A 97 -0.83 9.74 -6.54
CA TYR A 97 -1.41 10.45 -5.41
C TYR A 97 -2.40 11.48 -5.92
N LYS A 98 -3.60 11.52 -5.30
CA LYS A 98 -4.52 12.62 -5.55
C LYS A 98 -3.90 13.90 -4.98
N LEU A 99 -3.32 14.73 -5.84
CA LEU A 99 -2.96 16.10 -5.50
C LEU A 99 -4.24 16.81 -5.04
N SER A 100 -4.29 17.19 -3.77
CA SER A 100 -5.24 18.20 -3.31
C SER A 100 -4.76 19.52 -3.86
N ASN A 101 -5.51 20.10 -4.80
CA ASN A 101 -5.38 21.53 -5.11
C ASN A 101 -5.69 22.25 -3.79
N VAL A 102 -4.67 22.88 -3.21
CA VAL A 102 -4.79 23.80 -2.08
C VAL A 102 -5.52 25.05 -2.56
#